data_AF-A0AAD9E557-F1
#
_entry.id   AF-A0AAD9E557-F1
#
_cell.length_a   1.000
_cell.length_b   1.000
_cell.length_c   1.000
_cell.angle_alpha   90.00
_cell.angle_beta   90.00
_cell.angle_gamma   90.00
#
_symmetry.space_group_name_H-M   'P 1'
#
loop_
_entity.id
_entity.type
_entity.pdbx_description
1 polymer ?
#
loop_
_entity_poly.entity_id
_entity_poly.type
_entity_poly.pdbx_seq_one_letter_code
_entity_poly.pdbx_strand_id
1 'polypeptide(L)'
;MSPLCQPHNVFFLLCTLLGMGIGLEFTGSEGQWARYIRWDASTKSDLTFQFKTAISDGLILYFDDGGYCDFLLMTISEGKLKLQFSVDCAETTITSEKMVNDSRWHSATISRHNLRTVLKLDGQFKMDEVRPQRQFMKIISDLYLGGVPQDIRTSALTLPAVKEMPPFKGIITDLGYGNKVPTRLGSQKVQLEMEGLCTENPCENGGSCMLVDEEPYCDCSKTGYVGRYCNEGVPQESVFSYLADFFAVIGSFLRGKKGEYNK
;
A
#
# COMPACT_ATOMS: atom_id res chain seq x y z
N MET A 1 9.87 -56.16 18.43
CA MET A 1 11.31 -55.84 18.44
C MET A 1 11.54 -54.73 17.44
N SER A 2 11.79 -53.50 17.91
CA SER A 2 12.49 -52.46 17.13
C SER A 2 13.95 -52.90 16.91
N PRO A 3 14.70 -52.37 15.92
CA PRO A 3 15.26 -51.00 16.00
C PRO A 3 15.12 -50.21 14.68
N LEU A 4 14.74 -48.92 14.74
CA LEU A 4 15.59 -47.72 14.65
C LEU A 4 16.49 -47.58 13.41
N CYS A 5 16.11 -46.66 12.50
CA CYS A 5 17.01 -45.61 12.03
C CYS A 5 16.18 -44.39 11.58
N GLN A 6 16.39 -43.24 12.22
CA GLN A 6 15.95 -41.92 11.75
C GLN A 6 16.80 -41.49 10.54
N PRO A 7 16.33 -40.53 9.74
CA PRO A 7 16.99 -39.24 9.83
C PRO A 7 16.04 -38.03 9.85
N HIS A 8 16.46 -37.06 10.65
CA HIS A 8 16.42 -35.62 10.45
C HIS A 8 15.14 -34.95 9.91
N ASN A 9 14.48 -34.26 10.83
CA ASN A 9 14.16 -32.84 10.76
C ASN A 9 13.94 -32.27 9.35
N VAL A 10 12.68 -32.30 8.91
CA VAL A 10 12.14 -31.18 8.13
C VAL A 10 10.78 -30.83 8.71
N PHE A 11 10.81 -30.21 9.90
CA PHE A 11 9.72 -29.32 10.30
C PHE A 11 9.78 -28.15 9.31
N PHE A 12 9.02 -28.26 8.22
CA PHE A 12 8.84 -27.15 7.28
C PHE A 12 8.20 -26.01 8.07
N LEU A 13 9.07 -25.08 8.48
CA LEU A 13 8.70 -23.85 9.11
C LEU A 13 7.68 -23.12 8.24
N LEU A 14 6.52 -22.91 8.85
CA LEU A 14 5.83 -21.64 8.89
C LEU A 14 5.47 -21.02 7.52
N CYS A 15 4.21 -21.22 7.17
CA CYS A 15 3.31 -20.16 6.69
C CYS A 15 3.89 -18.75 6.87
N THR A 16 4.55 -18.25 5.83
CA THR A 16 4.76 -16.82 5.60
C THR A 16 4.33 -16.50 4.18
N LEU A 17 3.11 -16.93 3.83
CA LEU A 17 2.26 -16.09 3.00
C LEU A 17 1.80 -14.93 3.89
N LEU A 18 2.73 -14.02 4.20
CA LEU A 18 2.35 -12.62 4.26
C LEU A 18 2.03 -12.29 2.81
N GLY A 19 0.77 -12.53 2.42
CA GLY A 19 0.25 -11.87 1.25
C GLY A 19 0.52 -10.40 1.49
N MET A 20 1.40 -9.80 0.69
CA MET A 20 1.51 -8.36 0.64
C MET A 20 0.15 -7.91 0.10
N GLY A 21 -0.77 -7.62 1.01
CA GLY A 21 -2.06 -7.06 0.67
C GLY A 21 -1.77 -5.79 -0.12
N ILE A 22 -2.37 -5.68 -1.30
CA ILE A 22 -2.18 -4.53 -2.20
C ILE A 22 -2.50 -3.26 -1.39
N GLY A 23 -1.46 -2.51 -1.01
CA GLY A 23 -1.60 -1.28 -0.27
C GLY A 23 -2.00 -0.11 -1.17
N LEU A 24 -2.44 0.96 -0.54
CA LEU A 24 -2.60 2.27 -1.15
C LEU A 24 -1.46 3.17 -0.69
N GLU A 25 -0.68 3.68 -1.64
CA GLU A 25 0.32 4.71 -1.41
C GLU A 25 -0.30 6.10 -1.57
N PHE A 26 -0.20 6.87 -0.49
CA PHE A 26 -0.57 8.26 -0.40
C PHE A 26 0.70 9.11 -0.42
N THR A 27 0.89 9.89 -1.48
CA THR A 27 2.10 10.71 -1.66
C THR A 27 2.13 11.97 -0.77
N GLY A 28 0.99 12.29 -0.14
CA GLY A 28 0.78 13.55 0.58
C GLY A 28 0.33 14.69 -0.33
N SER A 29 -0.17 14.36 -1.52
CA SER A 29 -0.66 15.35 -2.48
C SER A 29 -1.96 15.98 -2.00
N GLU A 30 -2.11 17.28 -2.23
CA GLU A 30 -3.36 17.99 -1.92
C GLU A 30 -4.55 17.41 -2.71
N GLY A 31 -5.66 17.19 -2.01
CA GLY A 31 -6.89 16.63 -2.58
C GLY A 31 -6.80 15.14 -2.94
N GLN A 32 -5.78 14.41 -2.46
CA GLN A 32 -5.77 12.96 -2.57
C GLN A 32 -6.81 12.34 -1.61
N TRP A 33 -7.38 11.21 -1.99
CA TRP A 33 -8.28 10.44 -1.13
C TRP A 33 -8.53 9.06 -1.72
N ALA A 34 -8.90 8.11 -0.86
CA ALA A 34 -9.54 6.87 -1.28
C ALA A 34 -10.89 6.73 -0.58
N ARG A 35 -11.91 6.25 -1.31
CA ARG A 35 -13.30 6.14 -0.84
C ARG A 35 -13.74 4.69 -0.87
N TYR A 36 -14.36 4.25 0.21
CA TYR A 36 -14.87 2.89 0.38
C TYR A 36 -16.34 2.93 0.81
N ILE A 37 -17.08 1.88 0.48
CA ILE A 37 -18.43 1.70 1.04
C ILE A 37 -18.36 1.83 2.56
N ARG A 38 -19.34 2.53 3.14
CA ARG A 38 -19.38 2.81 4.58
C ARG A 38 -19.12 1.58 5.45
N TRP A 39 -18.38 1.81 6.52
CA TRP A 39 -18.26 0.88 7.63
C TRP A 39 -19.50 0.99 8.53
N ASP A 40 -20.14 -0.13 8.84
CA ASP A 40 -21.26 -0.16 9.80
C ASP A 40 -20.72 -0.14 11.25
N ALA A 41 -20.43 1.06 11.76
CA ALA A 41 -19.98 1.28 13.13
C ALA A 41 -21.13 1.65 14.10
N SER A 42 -22.39 1.40 13.71
CA SER A 42 -23.56 1.90 14.43
C SER A 42 -23.69 1.35 15.86
N THR A 43 -23.51 0.04 16.03
CA THR A 43 -23.66 -0.65 17.31
C THR A 43 -22.40 -1.43 17.69
N LYS A 44 -22.06 -2.49 16.97
CA LYS A 44 -20.87 -3.32 17.24
C LYS A 44 -20.17 -3.73 15.96
N SER A 45 -18.94 -3.29 15.79
CA SER A 45 -18.12 -3.63 14.63
C SER A 45 -16.65 -3.27 14.87
N ASP A 46 -15.77 -3.88 14.10
CA ASP A 46 -14.34 -3.61 14.09
C ASP A 46 -13.90 -3.12 12.72
N LEU A 47 -13.01 -2.12 12.69
CA LEU A 47 -12.29 -1.69 11.50
C LEU A 47 -10.80 -1.89 11.75
N THR A 48 -10.13 -2.62 10.87
CA THR A 48 -8.70 -2.93 10.96
C THR A 48 -7.97 -2.39 9.75
N PHE A 49 -6.73 -1.94 9.92
CA PHE A 49 -5.82 -1.64 8.82
C PHE A 49 -4.37 -1.65 9.32
N GLN A 50 -3.44 -1.78 8.39
CA GLN A 50 -2.02 -1.56 8.64
C GLN A 50 -1.58 -0.28 7.93
N PHE A 51 -0.61 0.43 8.50
CA PHE A 51 -0.08 1.63 7.88
C PHE A 51 1.39 1.86 8.21
N LYS A 52 2.07 2.62 7.35
CA LYS A 52 3.46 3.05 7.51
C LYS A 52 3.57 4.52 7.14
N THR A 53 4.21 5.33 7.98
CA THR A 53 4.29 6.78 7.78
C THR A 53 5.46 7.44 8.51
N ALA A 54 5.88 8.60 8.03
CA ALA A 54 6.89 9.47 8.65
C ALA A 54 6.33 10.84 9.06
N ILE A 55 5.06 11.13 8.73
CA ILE A 55 4.46 12.44 9.04
C ILE A 55 4.01 12.50 10.49
N SER A 56 4.10 13.70 11.08
CA SER A 56 3.67 13.93 12.46
C SER A 56 2.24 14.44 12.55
N ASP A 57 1.66 14.93 11.46
CA ASP A 57 0.30 15.45 11.40
C ASP A 57 -0.36 15.08 10.07
N GLY A 58 -1.58 14.54 10.11
CA GLY A 58 -2.34 14.24 8.89
C GLY A 58 -3.62 13.41 9.11
N LEU A 59 -4.56 13.54 8.17
CA LEU A 59 -5.85 12.86 8.17
C LEU A 59 -5.72 11.42 7.66
N ILE A 60 -5.95 10.42 8.52
CA ILE A 60 -5.94 9.00 8.10
C ILE A 60 -7.32 8.57 7.61
N LEU A 61 -8.38 8.80 8.40
CA LEU A 61 -9.71 8.23 8.14
C LEU A 61 -10.82 9.18 8.59
N TYR A 62 -11.89 9.27 7.81
CA TYR A 62 -13.09 10.06 8.14
C TYR A 62 -14.38 9.42 7.61
N PHE A 63 -15.45 9.47 8.43
CA PHE A 63 -16.84 9.27 8.01
C PHE A 63 -17.80 9.97 8.98
N ASP A 64 -19.05 10.20 8.55
CA ASP A 64 -20.03 10.94 9.34
C ASP A 64 -21.51 10.62 9.00
N ASP A 65 -22.42 11.36 9.62
CA ASP A 65 -23.87 11.31 9.38
C ASP A 65 -24.39 12.34 8.37
N GLY A 66 -23.52 12.88 7.51
CA GLY A 66 -23.90 13.79 6.44
C GLY A 66 -24.23 15.21 6.91
N GLY A 67 -23.48 15.75 7.87
CA GLY A 67 -23.56 17.15 8.26
C GLY A 67 -24.36 17.47 9.51
N TYR A 68 -24.61 16.50 10.40
CA TYR A 68 -25.31 16.75 11.66
C TYR A 68 -24.34 16.73 12.83
N CYS A 69 -24.15 15.58 13.48
CA CYS A 69 -23.37 15.50 14.71
C CYS A 69 -22.51 14.25 14.85
N ASP A 70 -22.85 13.15 14.17
CA ASP A 70 -22.13 11.90 14.34
C ASP A 70 -20.98 11.83 13.35
N PHE A 71 -19.78 11.62 13.87
CA PHE A 71 -18.59 11.42 13.05
C PHE A 71 -17.59 10.53 13.75
N LEU A 72 -16.67 9.99 12.96
CA LEU A 72 -15.45 9.39 13.44
C LEU A 72 -14.29 9.87 12.56
N LEU A 73 -13.27 10.40 13.22
CA LEU A 73 -12.10 11.01 12.62
C LEU A 73 -10.85 10.40 13.25
N MET A 74 -9.96 9.86 12.42
CA MET A 74 -8.64 9.45 12.85
C MET A 74 -7.57 10.31 12.18
N THR A 75 -6.69 10.87 13.00
CA THR A 75 -5.56 11.68 12.58
C THR A 75 -4.26 11.17 13.20
N ILE A 76 -3.14 11.52 12.59
CA ILE A 76 -1.86 11.63 13.28
C ILE A 76 -1.77 13.07 13.77
N SER A 77 -1.35 13.27 15.02
CA SER A 77 -1.03 14.58 15.55
C SER A 77 0.11 14.46 16.54
N GLU A 78 1.15 15.27 16.36
CA GLU A 78 2.40 15.17 17.13
C GLU A 78 2.99 13.75 17.11
N GLY A 79 2.87 13.07 15.97
CA GLY A 79 3.37 11.70 15.75
C GLY A 79 2.55 10.60 16.41
N LYS A 80 1.44 10.90 17.07
CA LYS A 80 0.54 9.92 17.72
C LYS A 80 -0.78 9.80 16.97
N LEU A 81 -1.39 8.62 16.99
CA LEU A 81 -2.78 8.47 16.56
C LEU A 81 -3.73 9.16 17.54
N LYS A 82 -4.62 10.00 17.02
CA LYS A 82 -5.77 10.58 17.72
C LYS A 82 -7.05 10.14 17.02
N LEU A 83 -7.95 9.52 17.77
CA LEU A 83 -9.27 9.06 17.33
C LEU A 83 -10.34 9.91 18.01
N GLN A 84 -10.93 10.83 17.27
CA GLN A 84 -12.02 11.70 17.72
C GLN A 84 -13.34 11.15 17.19
N PHE A 85 -14.36 11.09 18.02
CA PHE A 85 -15.67 10.64 17.59
C PHE A 85 -16.78 11.34 18.37
N SER A 86 -17.91 11.53 17.71
CA SER A 86 -19.12 12.10 18.27
C SER A 86 -20.31 11.19 18.01
N VAL A 87 -21.16 11.02 19.02
CA VAL A 87 -22.48 10.39 18.89
C VAL A 87 -23.49 11.32 19.53
N ASP A 88 -24.49 11.75 18.76
CA ASP A 88 -25.54 12.67 19.21
C ASP A 88 -24.97 13.97 19.80
N CYS A 89 -23.95 14.50 19.12
CA CYS A 89 -23.22 15.71 19.48
C CYS A 89 -22.42 15.62 20.80
N ALA A 90 -22.38 14.44 21.44
CA ALA A 90 -21.46 14.16 22.54
C ALA A 90 -20.16 13.61 21.96
N GLU A 91 -19.06 14.32 22.20
CA GLU A 91 -17.78 14.07 21.58
C GLU A 91 -16.71 13.67 22.61
N THR A 92 -15.78 12.81 22.21
CA THR A 92 -14.53 12.60 22.92
C THR A 92 -13.37 12.25 21.98
N THR A 93 -12.15 12.20 22.51
CA THR A 93 -10.92 11.86 21.78
C THR A 93 -10.09 10.83 22.53
N ILE A 94 -9.66 9.77 21.82
CA ILE A 94 -8.71 8.78 22.31
C ILE A 94 -7.35 9.06 21.66
N THR A 95 -6.32 9.26 22.48
CA THR A 95 -4.94 9.41 22.00
C THR A 95 -4.13 8.15 22.31
N SER A 96 -3.42 7.63 21.32
CA SER A 96 -2.47 6.53 21.49
C SER A 96 -1.27 6.94 22.37
N GLU A 97 -0.68 5.97 23.07
CA GLU A 97 0.56 6.22 23.83
C GLU A 97 1.79 6.24 22.92
N LYS A 98 1.81 5.32 21.96
CA LYS A 98 2.93 5.08 21.05
C LYS A 98 2.94 6.08 19.89
N MET A 99 4.13 6.54 19.51
CA MET A 99 4.35 7.27 18.27
C MET A 99 4.31 6.32 17.06
N VAL A 100 3.87 6.83 15.91
CA VAL A 100 3.64 6.06 14.68
C VAL A 100 4.36 6.62 13.44
N ASN A 101 5.07 7.74 13.61
CA ASN A 101 5.81 8.44 12.56
C ASN A 101 7.25 7.94 12.40
N ASP A 102 7.50 6.66 12.70
CA ASP A 102 8.84 6.06 12.70
C ASP A 102 9.19 5.31 11.39
N SER A 103 8.35 5.46 10.37
CA SER A 103 8.46 4.79 9.07
C SER A 103 8.42 3.25 9.13
N ARG A 104 7.87 2.67 10.21
CA ARG A 104 7.64 1.23 10.33
C ARG A 104 6.16 0.90 10.18
N TRP A 105 5.88 -0.38 9.99
CA TRP A 105 4.52 -0.89 9.95
C TRP A 105 3.89 -0.86 11.34
N HIS A 106 2.69 -0.31 11.40
CA HIS A 106 1.81 -0.29 12.56
C HIS A 106 0.48 -0.96 12.20
N SER A 107 -0.10 -1.68 13.17
CA SER A 107 -1.43 -2.27 13.04
C SER A 107 -2.41 -1.52 13.94
N ALA A 108 -3.45 -0.95 13.33
CA ALA A 108 -4.51 -0.24 14.02
C ALA A 108 -5.84 -1.02 13.94
N THR A 109 -6.59 -1.00 15.04
CA THR A 109 -7.97 -1.48 15.09
C THR A 109 -8.84 -0.50 15.84
N ILE A 110 -9.98 -0.16 15.26
CA ILE A 110 -11.04 0.61 15.90
C ILE A 110 -12.17 -0.37 16.20
N SER A 111 -12.43 -0.62 17.47
CA SER A 111 -13.53 -1.48 17.91
C SER A 111 -14.62 -0.65 18.56
N ARG A 112 -15.85 -0.80 18.07
CA ARG A 112 -17.02 -0.10 18.61
C ARG A 112 -17.97 -1.05 19.31
N HIS A 113 -18.51 -0.58 20.43
CA HIS A 113 -19.55 -1.26 21.18
C HIS A 113 -20.51 -0.24 21.83
N ASN A 114 -21.65 -0.01 21.17
CA ASN A 114 -22.67 0.99 21.47
C ASN A 114 -22.13 2.40 21.57
N LEU A 115 -21.79 2.89 22.76
CA LEU A 115 -21.21 4.23 23.00
C LEU A 115 -19.70 4.21 23.21
N ARG A 116 -19.13 3.03 23.45
CA ARG A 116 -17.72 2.82 23.73
C ARG A 116 -16.94 2.59 22.44
N THR A 117 -15.79 3.24 22.34
CA THR A 117 -14.81 3.02 21.26
C THR A 117 -13.48 2.63 21.87
N VAL A 118 -12.84 1.63 21.27
CA VAL A 118 -11.50 1.18 21.61
C VAL A 118 -10.58 1.42 20.42
N LEU A 119 -9.46 2.10 20.65
CA LEU A 119 -8.35 2.18 19.73
C LEU A 119 -7.28 1.18 20.17
N LYS A 120 -6.99 0.19 19.33
CA LYS A 120 -5.86 -0.72 19.50
C LYS A 120 -4.77 -0.36 18.49
N LEU A 121 -3.55 -0.17 18.96
CA LEU A 121 -2.36 0.11 18.17
C LEU A 121 -1.25 -0.85 18.61
N ASP A 122 -0.77 -1.70 17.68
CA ASP A 122 0.31 -2.66 17.92
C ASP A 122 0.13 -3.52 19.18
N GLY A 123 -1.10 -3.94 19.44
CA GLY A 123 -1.45 -4.73 20.62
C GLY A 123 -1.77 -3.93 21.88
N GLN A 124 -1.39 -2.65 21.97
CA GLN A 124 -1.80 -1.76 23.06
C GLN A 124 -3.18 -1.18 22.79
N PHE A 125 -4.02 -1.01 23.81
CA PHE A 125 -5.35 -0.44 23.63
C PHE A 125 -5.62 0.73 24.58
N LYS A 126 -6.40 1.68 24.09
CA LYS A 126 -7.04 2.77 24.85
C LYS A 126 -8.51 2.79 24.49
N MET A 127 -9.35 3.24 25.41
CA MET A 127 -10.79 3.32 25.18
C MET A 127 -11.37 4.56 25.80
N ASP A 128 -12.48 5.00 25.25
CA ASP A 128 -13.32 6.03 25.83
C ASP A 128 -14.79 5.84 25.40
N GLU A 129 -15.69 6.53 26.08
CA GLU A 129 -17.14 6.40 25.92
C GLU A 129 -17.82 7.77 26.06
N VAL A 130 -18.67 8.10 25.10
CA VAL A 130 -19.48 9.32 25.12
C VAL A 130 -20.76 9.11 25.94
N ARG A 131 -21.39 10.19 26.42
CA ARG A 131 -22.64 10.13 27.21
C ARG A 131 -23.83 10.88 26.56
N PRO A 132 -24.25 10.52 25.34
CA PRO A 132 -25.42 11.08 24.65
C PRO A 132 -26.76 10.53 25.12
N GLN A 133 -27.86 11.10 24.59
CA GLN A 133 -29.19 10.51 24.72
C GLN A 133 -29.33 9.26 23.82
N ARG A 134 -28.95 9.37 22.54
CA ARG A 134 -28.98 8.24 21.59
C ARG A 134 -27.83 7.26 21.83
N GLN A 135 -28.15 5.96 21.89
CA GLN A 135 -27.20 4.88 22.24
C GLN A 135 -26.44 4.27 21.04
N PHE A 136 -26.59 4.83 19.84
CA PHE A 136 -25.98 4.32 18.60
C PHE A 136 -25.55 5.47 17.70
N MET A 137 -24.50 5.22 16.92
CA MET A 137 -24.02 6.16 15.91
C MET A 137 -24.85 6.03 14.63
N LYS A 138 -25.25 7.16 14.06
CA LYS A 138 -25.80 7.27 12.72
C LYS A 138 -24.64 7.48 11.75
N ILE A 139 -24.67 6.80 10.62
CA ILE A 139 -23.62 6.87 9.60
C ILE A 139 -24.31 6.96 8.25
N ILE A 140 -24.03 8.03 7.50
CA ILE A 140 -24.58 8.27 6.17
C ILE A 140 -23.48 8.26 5.12
N SER A 141 -22.35 8.90 5.40
CA SER A 141 -21.28 9.00 4.41
C SER A 141 -20.62 7.65 4.15
N ASP A 142 -19.90 7.60 3.04
CA ASP A 142 -18.88 6.59 2.81
C ASP A 142 -17.66 6.82 3.71
N LEU A 143 -16.76 5.84 3.71
CA LEU A 143 -15.49 5.91 4.41
C LEU A 143 -14.43 6.55 3.52
N TYR A 144 -13.74 7.58 4.01
CA TYR A 144 -12.63 8.23 3.33
C TYR A 144 -11.30 7.92 4.04
N LEU A 145 -10.26 7.67 3.24
CA LEU A 145 -8.88 7.48 3.69
C LEU A 145 -7.95 8.52 3.08
N GLY A 146 -7.01 9.01 3.90
CA GLY A 146 -5.88 9.86 3.52
C GLY A 146 -6.21 11.30 3.11
N GLY A 147 -7.49 11.64 3.06
CA GLY A 147 -8.05 12.93 2.66
C GLY A 147 -9.54 12.81 2.34
N VAL A 148 -10.18 13.93 1.98
CA VAL A 148 -11.56 13.97 1.46
C VAL A 148 -11.61 14.69 0.11
N PRO A 149 -12.59 14.39 -0.77
CA PRO A 149 -12.81 15.15 -1.99
C PRO A 149 -13.09 16.62 -1.71
N GLN A 150 -12.40 17.52 -2.44
CA GLN A 150 -12.50 18.97 -2.24
C GLN A 150 -13.83 19.55 -2.77
N ASP A 151 -14.50 18.84 -3.66
CA ASP A 151 -15.81 19.18 -4.23
C ASP A 151 -16.99 18.72 -3.37
N ILE A 152 -16.75 17.99 -2.25
CA ILE A 152 -17.81 17.72 -1.28
C ILE A 152 -18.38 19.04 -0.75
N ARG A 153 -19.71 19.12 -0.76
CA ARG A 153 -20.46 20.22 -0.17
C ARG A 153 -20.18 20.28 1.33
N THR A 154 -19.81 21.44 1.84
CA THR A 154 -19.53 21.65 3.26
C THR A 154 -20.70 21.24 4.17
N SER A 155 -21.94 21.44 3.72
CA SER A 155 -23.15 21.05 4.45
C SER A 155 -23.36 19.53 4.56
N ALA A 156 -22.61 18.73 3.80
CA ALA A 156 -22.63 17.28 3.88
C ALA A 156 -21.53 16.73 4.80
N LEU A 157 -20.74 17.60 5.44
CA LEU A 157 -19.69 17.25 6.39
C LEU A 157 -20.08 17.76 7.77
N THR A 158 -20.05 16.87 8.74
CA THR A 158 -20.27 17.16 10.16
C THR A 158 -19.09 17.93 10.73
N LEU A 159 -17.88 17.65 10.20
CA LEU A 159 -16.67 18.40 10.47
C LEU A 159 -16.12 19.01 9.17
N PRO A 160 -16.58 20.21 8.77
CA PRO A 160 -16.03 20.93 7.62
C PRO A 160 -14.51 21.07 7.59
N ALA A 161 -13.89 21.15 8.78
CA ALA A 161 -12.45 21.35 8.94
C ALA A 161 -11.59 20.21 8.32
N VAL A 162 -12.16 19.03 8.08
CA VAL A 162 -11.45 17.90 7.46
C VAL A 162 -10.94 18.20 6.05
N LYS A 163 -11.54 19.18 5.35
CA LYS A 163 -11.08 19.62 4.03
C LYS A 163 -9.72 20.31 4.06
N GLU A 164 -9.42 20.97 5.18
CA GLU A 164 -8.21 21.77 5.40
C GLU A 164 -7.14 21.00 6.20
N MET A 165 -7.44 19.76 6.62
CA MET A 165 -6.48 18.94 7.36
C MET A 165 -5.33 18.50 6.44
N PRO A 166 -4.09 18.40 6.96
CA PRO A 166 -2.97 17.91 6.19
C PRO A 166 -3.27 16.51 5.61
N PRO A 167 -2.98 16.27 4.32
CA PRO A 167 -3.19 14.97 3.71
C PRO A 167 -2.23 13.92 4.31
N PHE A 168 -2.69 12.67 4.44
CA PHE A 168 -1.82 11.59 4.92
C PHE A 168 -0.68 11.31 3.95
N LYS A 169 0.52 11.04 4.43
CA LYS A 169 1.61 10.55 3.58
C LYS A 169 2.12 9.23 4.11
N GLY A 170 2.13 8.20 3.26
CA GLY A 170 2.51 6.86 3.65
C GLY A 170 1.72 5.80 2.91
N ILE A 171 1.72 4.59 3.46
CA ILE A 171 1.03 3.44 2.88
C ILE A 171 -0.05 2.98 3.86
N ILE A 172 -1.24 2.64 3.35
CA ILE A 172 -2.31 1.98 4.11
C ILE A 172 -2.66 0.67 3.39
N THR A 173 -2.70 -0.45 4.12
CA THR A 173 -3.06 -1.76 3.58
C THR A 173 -3.96 -2.53 4.55
N ASP A 174 -4.45 -3.69 4.11
CA ASP A 174 -5.26 -4.64 4.91
C ASP A 174 -6.49 -4.00 5.58
N LEU A 175 -7.16 -3.08 4.88
CA LEU A 175 -8.41 -2.50 5.37
C LEU A 175 -9.47 -3.61 5.48
N GLY A 176 -10.05 -3.76 6.68
CA GLY A 176 -11.05 -4.79 6.99
C GLY A 176 -12.18 -4.25 7.84
N TYR A 177 -13.41 -4.70 7.59
CA TYR A 177 -14.58 -4.51 8.46
C TYR A 177 -14.92 -5.84 9.12
N GLY A 178 -14.33 -6.11 10.29
CA GLY A 178 -14.33 -7.44 10.91
C GLY A 178 -13.81 -8.49 9.93
N ASN A 179 -14.65 -9.43 9.52
CA ASN A 179 -14.29 -10.51 8.59
C ASN A 179 -14.56 -10.18 7.11
N LYS A 180 -14.90 -8.93 6.78
CA LYS A 180 -15.23 -8.50 5.41
C LYS A 180 -14.15 -7.59 4.84
N VAL A 181 -13.79 -7.80 3.58
CA VAL A 181 -12.98 -6.88 2.79
C VAL A 181 -13.88 -5.75 2.26
N PRO A 182 -13.62 -4.47 2.56
CA PRO A 182 -14.43 -3.35 2.08
C PRO A 182 -14.31 -3.14 0.57
N THR A 183 -15.39 -2.73 -0.07
CA THR A 183 -15.39 -2.38 -1.49
C THR A 183 -14.90 -0.95 -1.69
N ARG A 184 -13.81 -0.77 -2.44
CA ARG A 184 -13.33 0.54 -2.88
C ARG A 184 -14.27 1.10 -3.95
N LEU A 185 -14.77 2.30 -3.74
CA LEU A 185 -15.66 3.02 -4.67
C LEU A 185 -14.87 3.92 -5.63
N GLY A 186 -13.72 4.42 -5.22
CA GLY A 186 -12.84 5.23 -6.05
C GLY A 186 -11.67 5.81 -5.27
N SER A 187 -10.75 6.45 -5.99
CA SER A 187 -9.62 7.17 -5.42
C SER A 187 -9.18 8.30 -6.34
N GLN A 188 -8.48 9.28 -5.79
CA GLN A 188 -7.87 10.38 -6.54
C GLN A 188 -6.46 10.62 -6.00
N LYS A 189 -5.46 10.69 -6.89
CA LYS A 189 -4.04 10.90 -6.54
C LYS A 189 -3.48 9.92 -5.49
N VAL A 190 -4.01 8.69 -5.49
CA VAL A 190 -3.54 7.56 -4.66
C VAL A 190 -3.09 6.47 -5.63
N GLN A 191 -1.89 5.95 -5.41
CA GLN A 191 -1.33 4.85 -6.20
C GLN A 191 -1.64 3.54 -5.50
N LEU A 192 -2.03 2.49 -6.24
CA LEU A 192 -1.94 1.14 -5.67
C LEU A 192 -0.46 0.78 -5.55
N GLU A 193 -0.07 0.08 -4.50
CA GLU A 193 1.33 -0.34 -4.26
C GLU A 193 1.88 -1.19 -5.43
N MET A 194 1.00 -1.80 -6.23
CA MET A 194 1.34 -2.47 -7.50
C MET A 194 1.21 -1.58 -8.76
N GLU A 195 0.50 -0.44 -8.68
CA GLU A 195 0.37 0.55 -9.76
C GLU A 195 1.49 1.59 -9.66
N GLY A 196 2.70 1.15 -9.95
CA GLY A 196 3.88 2.02 -10.05
C GLY A 196 5.07 1.34 -10.71
N LEU A 197 5.07 0.02 -10.75
CA LEU A 197 6.20 -0.76 -11.26
C LEU A 197 6.29 -0.73 -12.80
N CYS A 198 5.16 -0.79 -13.51
CA CYS A 198 5.11 -0.63 -14.98
C CYS A 198 3.95 0.25 -15.49
N THR A 199 3.20 0.91 -14.61
CA THR A 199 2.15 1.87 -15.02
C THR A 199 2.79 3.15 -15.57
N GLU A 200 3.85 3.62 -14.91
CA GLU A 200 4.87 4.49 -15.50
C GLU A 200 6.04 3.59 -15.89
N ASN A 201 6.55 3.70 -17.12
CA ASN A 201 7.63 2.82 -17.58
C ASN A 201 8.97 3.27 -16.95
N PRO A 202 9.57 2.51 -16.01
CA PRO A 202 10.83 2.86 -15.36
C PRO A 202 12.06 2.53 -16.24
N CYS A 203 11.86 1.85 -17.37
CA CYS A 203 12.94 1.43 -18.26
C CYS A 203 13.40 2.60 -19.13
N GLU A 204 14.69 2.86 -19.14
CA GLU A 204 15.30 3.90 -19.97
C GLU A 204 15.52 3.42 -21.42
N ASN A 205 15.89 4.36 -22.30
CA ASN A 205 16.30 4.09 -23.68
C ASN A 205 15.30 3.26 -24.52
N GLY A 206 14.00 3.38 -24.20
CA GLY A 206 12.94 2.67 -24.91
C GLY A 206 12.77 1.20 -24.51
N GLY A 207 13.29 0.78 -23.35
CA GLY A 207 13.04 -0.54 -22.78
C GLY A 207 11.55 -0.76 -22.48
N SER A 208 11.09 -2.00 -22.62
CA SER A 208 9.70 -2.36 -22.30
C SER A 208 9.61 -2.90 -20.88
N CYS A 209 8.78 -2.28 -20.04
CA CYS A 209 8.52 -2.79 -18.69
C CYS A 209 7.47 -3.89 -18.71
N MET A 210 7.72 -4.95 -17.95
CA MET A 210 6.76 -6.02 -17.64
C MET A 210 6.89 -6.43 -16.18
N LEU A 211 5.80 -6.89 -15.59
CA LEU A 211 5.81 -7.42 -14.23
C LEU A 211 6.18 -8.90 -14.24
N VAL A 212 7.23 -9.27 -13.51
CA VAL A 212 7.66 -10.66 -13.27
C VAL A 212 7.78 -10.84 -11.76
N ASP A 213 7.04 -11.81 -11.20
CA ASP A 213 7.01 -12.07 -9.75
C ASP A 213 6.73 -10.82 -8.90
N GLU A 214 5.76 -9.99 -9.31
CA GLU A 214 5.39 -8.73 -8.67
C GLU A 214 6.49 -7.65 -8.66
N GLU A 215 7.57 -7.82 -9.45
CA GLU A 215 8.66 -6.86 -9.62
C GLU A 215 8.73 -6.34 -11.07
N PRO A 216 9.21 -5.09 -11.30
CA PRO A 216 9.41 -4.55 -12.63
C PRO A 216 10.64 -5.17 -13.29
N TYR A 217 10.44 -5.75 -14.46
CA TYR A 217 11.49 -6.25 -15.33
C TYR A 217 11.54 -5.44 -16.63
N CYS A 218 12.72 -4.95 -16.98
CA CYS A 218 12.94 -4.22 -18.22
C CYS A 218 13.52 -5.12 -19.32
N ASP A 219 12.78 -5.29 -20.41
CA ASP A 219 13.32 -5.89 -21.63
C ASP A 219 14.15 -4.88 -22.42
N CYS A 220 15.47 -5.02 -22.32
CA CYS A 220 16.43 -4.16 -23.01
C CYS A 220 16.87 -4.69 -24.39
N SER A 221 16.37 -5.86 -24.82
CA SER A 221 16.87 -6.59 -26.01
C SER A 221 16.83 -5.78 -27.31
N LYS A 222 15.94 -4.78 -27.41
CA LYS A 222 15.76 -3.92 -28.59
C LYS A 222 16.30 -2.51 -28.42
N THR A 223 17.00 -2.23 -27.32
CA THR A 223 17.45 -0.87 -26.98
C THR A 223 18.92 -0.62 -27.28
N GLY A 224 19.75 -1.68 -27.36
CA GLY A 224 21.22 -1.54 -27.42
C GLY A 224 21.87 -1.18 -26.08
N TYR A 225 21.08 -1.15 -25.00
CA TYR A 225 21.51 -0.94 -23.63
C TYR A 225 21.28 -2.23 -22.81
N VAL A 226 21.96 -2.32 -21.67
CA VAL A 226 21.86 -3.41 -20.69
C VAL A 226 21.63 -2.82 -19.29
N GLY A 227 21.65 -3.67 -18.26
CA GLY A 227 21.37 -3.30 -16.88
C GLY A 227 19.88 -3.43 -16.51
N ARG A 228 19.57 -3.32 -15.22
CA ARG A 228 18.22 -3.54 -14.68
C ARG A 228 17.15 -2.62 -15.28
N TYR A 229 17.56 -1.42 -15.71
CA TYR A 229 16.68 -0.38 -16.25
C TYR A 229 17.09 0.08 -17.66
N CYS A 230 17.88 -0.72 -18.39
CA CYS A 230 18.34 -0.37 -19.75
C CYS A 230 19.14 0.95 -19.84
N ASN A 231 19.90 1.28 -18.80
CA ASN A 231 20.66 2.53 -18.68
C ASN A 231 22.17 2.35 -18.87
N GLU A 232 22.65 1.10 -18.97
CA GLU A 232 24.06 0.80 -19.17
C GLU A 232 24.37 0.61 -20.65
N GLY A 233 25.34 1.35 -21.20
CA GLY A 233 25.76 1.17 -22.59
C GLY A 233 26.57 -0.11 -22.78
N VAL A 234 26.36 -0.82 -23.89
CA VAL A 234 27.14 -2.02 -24.23
C VAL A 234 28.53 -1.62 -24.76
N PRO A 235 29.64 -2.07 -24.15
CA PRO A 235 30.98 -1.80 -24.65
C PRO A 235 31.21 -2.40 -26.05
N GLN A 236 31.71 -1.57 -26.96
CA GLN A 236 31.95 -1.87 -28.38
C GLN A 236 32.90 -3.07 -28.65
N GLU A 237 33.68 -3.50 -27.66
CA GLU A 237 34.62 -4.62 -27.80
C GLU A 237 33.95 -5.99 -27.96
N SER A 238 32.70 -6.13 -27.50
CA SER A 238 31.96 -7.40 -27.56
C SER A 238 31.42 -7.76 -28.95
N VAL A 239 31.06 -6.78 -29.77
CA VAL A 239 30.49 -7.02 -31.12
C VAL A 239 31.57 -7.47 -32.11
N PHE A 240 32.79 -6.98 -31.97
CA PHE A 240 33.91 -7.36 -32.84
C PHE A 240 34.47 -8.75 -32.56
N SER A 241 34.36 -9.25 -31.32
CA SER A 241 34.78 -10.62 -30.95
C SER A 241 34.01 -11.68 -31.74
N TYR A 242 32.67 -11.57 -31.80
CA TYR A 242 31.83 -12.55 -32.50
C TYR A 242 32.02 -12.53 -34.02
N LEU A 243 32.27 -11.35 -34.61
CA LEU A 243 32.57 -11.24 -36.03
C LEU A 243 33.96 -11.79 -36.36
N ALA A 244 34.96 -11.54 -35.51
CA ALA A 244 36.31 -12.08 -35.69
C ALA A 244 36.32 -13.62 -35.69
N ASP A 245 35.56 -14.25 -34.79
CA ASP A 245 35.41 -15.70 -34.75
C ASP A 245 34.68 -16.25 -35.99
N PHE A 246 33.63 -15.57 -36.46
CA PHE A 246 32.89 -15.98 -37.66
C PHE A 246 33.75 -15.92 -38.94
N PHE A 247 34.58 -14.87 -39.09
CA PHE A 247 35.52 -14.78 -40.21
C PHE A 247 36.70 -15.77 -40.08
N ALA A 248 37.15 -16.09 -38.86
CA ALA A 248 38.18 -17.10 -38.64
C ALA A 248 37.70 -18.52 -39.01
N VAL A 249 36.44 -18.85 -38.71
CA VAL A 249 35.83 -20.15 -39.07
C VAL A 249 35.65 -20.27 -40.58
N ILE A 250 35.15 -19.23 -41.26
CA ILE A 250 35.01 -19.22 -42.73
C ILE A 250 36.39 -19.27 -43.41
N GLY A 251 37.38 -18.53 -42.90
CA GLY A 251 38.74 -18.52 -43.41
C GLY A 251 39.44 -19.88 -43.32
N SER A 252 39.11 -20.67 -42.29
CA SER A 252 39.61 -22.04 -42.10
C SER A 252 38.97 -23.03 -43.09
N PHE A 253 37.67 -22.84 -43.38
CA PHE A 253 36.93 -23.69 -44.33
C PHE A 253 37.38 -23.48 -45.79
N LEU A 254 37.71 -22.24 -46.17
CA LEU A 254 38.23 -21.93 -47.51
C LEU A 254 39.68 -22.39 -47.72
N ARG A 255 40.48 -22.46 -46.65
CA ARG A 255 41.87 -22.98 -46.71
C ARG A 255 41.92 -24.50 -46.84
N GLY A 256 40.91 -25.22 -46.33
CA GLY A 256 40.79 -26.68 -46.45
C GLY A 256 40.42 -27.18 -47.87
N LYS A 257 39.71 -26.38 -48.68
CA LYS A 257 39.29 -26.79 -50.04
C LYS A 257 40.33 -26.61 -51.15
N LYS A 258 41.48 -26.00 -50.88
CA LYS A 258 42.57 -25.82 -51.88
C LYS A 258 43.56 -27.00 -51.94
N GLY A 259 43.43 -27.99 -51.05
CA GLY A 259 44.33 -29.15 -50.98
C GLY A 259 43.85 -30.41 -51.70
N GLU A 260 42.65 -30.41 -52.29
CA GLU A 260 41.99 -31.63 -52.81
C GLU A 260 41.73 -31.60 -54.33
N TYR A 261 42.44 -30.73 -55.06
CA TYR A 261 42.44 -30.66 -56.53
C TYR A 261 43.88 -30.56 -57.05
N ASN A 262 44.71 -31.56 -56.70
CA ASN A 262 45.96 -31.87 -57.40
C ASN A 262 46.36 -33.30 -57.03
N LYS A 263 45.63 -34.26 -57.61
CA LYS A 263 46.13 -35.62 -57.83
C LYS A 263 45.47 -36.20 -59.07
#